data_AF-A0A0K9Q324-F1
#
_entry.id   AF-A0A0K9Q324-F1
#
_cell.length_a   1.000
_cell.length_b   1.000
_cell.length_c   1.000
_cell.angle_alpha   90.00
_cell.angle_beta   90.00
_cell.angle_gamma   90.00
#
_symmetry.space_group_name_H-M   'P 1'
#
loop_
_entity.id
_entity.type
_entity.pdbx_description
1 polymer ?
#
loop_
_entity_poly.entity_id
_entity_poly.type
_entity_poly.pdbx_seq_one_letter_code
_entity_poly.pdbx_strand_id
1 'polypeptide(L)'
;MEKPYSIPIPILLLLLLISPPSAALNFGLEQTSSDDEMAFTVSRECSRTCESKYCAVPPLLRYGKYCGLLYSGCPGEEPCDGLDDCCKTHDACVGSKNNDYLNVDCNQNFLNCINDFKKSGQPTFHGNTCSVPVVVDVISVIIEAAIVAGKIVH
;
A
#
# COMPACT_ATOMS: atom_id res chain seq x y z
N MET A 1 32.58 -47.90 3.39
CA MET A 1 31.36 -48.71 3.60
C MET A 1 30.52 -48.00 4.64
N GLU A 2 29.69 -47.07 4.20
CA GLU A 2 28.82 -46.26 5.05
C GLU A 2 27.55 -47.10 5.33
N LYS A 3 27.24 -47.40 6.60
CA LYS A 3 26.02 -48.12 6.96
C LYS A 3 24.83 -47.15 6.90
N PRO A 4 23.69 -47.52 6.27
CA PRO A 4 22.49 -46.71 6.33
C PRO A 4 21.95 -46.70 7.76
N TYR A 5 21.89 -45.52 8.37
CA TYR A 5 21.30 -45.32 9.69
C TYR A 5 19.77 -45.43 9.55
N SER A 6 19.20 -46.56 9.95
CA SER A 6 17.75 -46.78 9.93
C SER A 6 17.15 -46.15 11.18
N ILE A 7 16.50 -45.01 11.02
CA ILE A 7 15.83 -44.28 12.10
C ILE A 7 14.60 -45.10 12.51
N PRO A 8 14.50 -45.55 13.78
CA PRO A 8 13.37 -46.38 14.21
C PRO A 8 12.06 -45.57 14.16
N ILE A 9 11.01 -46.20 13.64
CA ILE A 9 9.64 -45.68 13.47
C ILE A 9 9.11 -44.85 14.68
N PRO A 10 9.33 -45.23 15.95
CA PRO A 10 8.90 -44.39 17.08
C PRO A 10 9.59 -43.01 17.15
N ILE A 11 10.81 -42.86 16.63
CA ILE A 11 11.53 -41.57 16.58
C ILE A 11 10.98 -40.69 15.46
N LEU A 12 10.56 -41.27 14.33
CA LEU A 12 9.91 -40.53 13.24
C LEU A 12 8.53 -39.98 13.65
N LEU A 13 7.79 -40.73 14.48
CA LEU A 13 6.52 -40.28 15.08
C LEU A 13 6.71 -39.16 16.12
N LEU A 14 7.81 -39.18 16.88
CA LEU A 14 8.09 -38.17 17.90
C LEU A 14 8.42 -36.79 17.30
N LEU A 15 9.03 -36.75 16.11
CA LEU A 15 9.39 -35.52 15.41
C LEU A 15 8.17 -34.79 14.79
N LEU A 16 7.06 -35.49 14.54
CA LEU A 16 5.81 -34.88 14.06
C LEU A 16 5.02 -34.15 15.15
N LEU A 17 5.36 -34.36 16.43
CA LEU A 17 4.66 -33.77 17.58
C LEU A 17 5.29 -32.47 18.08
N ILE A 18 6.40 -32.02 17.49
CA ILE A 18 7.15 -30.82 17.91
C ILE A 18 7.16 -29.75 16.79
N SER A 19 6.07 -29.64 16.01
CA SER A 19 5.87 -28.43 15.23
C SER A 19 5.54 -27.29 16.19
N PRO A 20 6.37 -26.23 16.32
CA PRO A 20 5.94 -25.04 17.04
C PRO A 20 4.67 -24.52 16.36
N PRO A 21 3.68 -23.99 17.11
CA PRO A 21 2.58 -23.29 16.48
C PRO A 21 3.19 -22.19 15.63
N SER A 22 2.98 -22.25 14.32
CA SER A 22 3.26 -21.13 13.43
C SER A 22 2.54 -19.95 14.04
N ALA A 23 3.28 -18.99 14.59
CA ALA A 23 2.74 -17.70 14.95
C ALA A 23 2.36 -17.04 13.62
N ALA A 24 1.15 -17.35 13.16
CA ALA A 24 0.54 -16.64 12.06
C ALA A 24 0.41 -15.19 12.53
N LEU A 25 1.13 -14.29 11.85
CA LEU A 25 0.87 -12.87 11.93
C LEU A 25 -0.49 -12.61 11.28
N ASN A 26 -1.56 -12.83 12.05
CA ASN A 26 -2.88 -12.33 11.69
C ASN A 26 -2.83 -10.81 11.86
N PHE A 27 -2.62 -10.09 10.76
CA PHE A 27 -3.03 -8.69 10.71
C PHE A 27 -4.56 -8.71 10.71
N GLY A 28 -5.16 -8.39 11.85
CA GLY A 28 -6.59 -8.53 12.11
C GLY A 28 -7.44 -7.78 11.10
N LEU A 29 -8.15 -8.54 10.27
CA LEU A 29 -9.42 -8.17 9.67
C LEU A 29 -10.41 -9.26 10.09
N GLU A 30 -10.80 -9.25 11.36
CA GLU A 30 -11.99 -9.99 11.79
C GLU A 30 -13.21 -9.18 11.31
N GLN A 31 -13.87 -9.68 10.27
CA GLN A 31 -15.22 -9.24 9.92
C GLN A 31 -16.18 -9.99 10.85
N THR A 32 -16.69 -9.31 11.88
CA THR A 32 -17.85 -9.78 12.62
C THR A 32 -19.08 -9.16 11.99
N SER A 33 -19.85 -9.95 11.22
CA SER A 33 -21.23 -9.60 10.92
C SER A 33 -22.08 -9.95 12.13
N SER A 34 -22.64 -8.98 12.85
CA SER A 34 -23.78 -9.20 13.73
C SER A 34 -24.62 -7.93 13.78
N ASP A 35 -25.79 -8.02 13.18
CA ASP A 35 -26.72 -6.96 12.85
C ASP A 35 -27.03 -6.05 14.06
N ASP A 36 -26.92 -4.73 13.87
CA ASP A 36 -26.87 -3.70 14.94
C ASP A 36 -25.48 -3.60 15.61
N GLU A 37 -24.47 -3.12 14.88
CA GLU A 37 -23.10 -3.02 15.39
C GLU A 37 -22.76 -1.63 15.91
N MET A 38 -22.47 -1.58 17.21
CA MET A 38 -21.57 -0.61 17.83
C MET A 38 -20.38 -0.40 16.90
N ALA A 39 -20.40 0.71 16.15
CA ALA A 39 -19.33 1.07 15.25
C ALA A 39 -18.04 1.17 16.07
N PHE A 40 -17.25 0.10 16.09
CA PHE A 40 -15.82 0.24 16.20
C PHE A 40 -15.43 1.00 14.95
N THR A 41 -15.46 2.33 15.07
CA THR A 41 -14.81 3.20 14.12
C THR A 41 -13.36 2.74 14.16
N VAL A 42 -12.97 1.86 13.23
CA VAL A 42 -11.68 2.00 12.58
C VAL A 42 -11.77 3.40 12.01
N SER A 43 -11.42 4.40 12.82
CA SER A 43 -10.88 5.61 12.28
C SER A 43 -9.68 5.11 11.52
N ARG A 44 -9.87 4.79 10.22
CA ARG A 44 -8.79 4.71 9.27
C ARG A 44 -8.08 6.02 9.51
N GLU A 45 -6.93 5.96 10.18
CA GLU A 45 -6.17 7.15 10.50
C GLU A 45 -5.88 7.81 9.17
N CYS A 46 -6.65 8.85 8.88
CA CYS A 46 -6.57 9.60 7.67
C CYS A 46 -5.72 10.84 7.96
N SER A 47 -4.97 11.28 6.96
CA SER A 47 -4.07 12.40 7.14
C SER A 47 -4.79 13.74 7.04
N ARG A 48 -4.44 14.66 7.92
CA ARG A 48 -4.76 16.10 7.80
C ARG A 48 -3.49 16.94 7.63
N THR A 49 -2.34 16.30 7.44
CA THR A 49 -1.04 16.94 7.53
C THR A 49 -0.22 16.60 6.29
N CYS A 50 0.46 17.58 5.73
CA CYS A 50 1.35 17.38 4.59
C CYS A 50 2.65 16.71 5.05
N GLU A 51 2.73 15.40 4.86
CA GLU A 51 3.89 14.59 5.23
C GLU A 51 4.96 14.61 4.14
N SER A 52 6.23 14.43 4.51
CA SER A 52 7.34 14.27 3.56
C SER A 52 8.38 13.29 4.13
N LYS A 53 7.91 12.09 4.45
CA LYS A 53 8.67 11.04 5.14
C LYS A 53 8.94 9.85 4.21
N TYR A 54 10.11 9.22 4.40
CA TYR A 54 10.50 8.01 3.68
C TYR A 54 10.43 8.15 2.14
N CYS A 55 10.84 9.30 1.62
CA CYS A 55 10.66 9.75 0.23
C CYS A 55 11.13 8.78 -0.86
N ALA A 56 12.06 7.87 -0.54
CA ALA A 56 12.64 6.90 -1.46
C ALA A 56 12.38 5.44 -1.05
N VAL A 57 11.54 5.21 -0.03
CA VAL A 57 11.24 3.87 0.51
C VAL A 57 9.76 3.59 0.30
N PRO A 58 9.38 3.04 -0.87
CA PRO A 58 7.98 3.00 -1.25
C PRO A 58 7.00 2.31 -0.30
N PRO A 59 7.34 1.20 0.38
CA PRO A 59 6.44 0.62 1.38
C PRO A 59 6.13 1.54 2.58
N LEU A 60 6.96 2.55 2.82
CA LEU A 60 6.85 3.48 3.96
C LEU A 60 6.60 4.93 3.53
N LEU A 61 6.65 5.22 2.22
CA LEU A 61 6.55 6.57 1.68
C LEU A 61 5.25 7.22 2.12
N ARG A 62 5.37 8.43 2.69
CA ARG A 62 4.25 9.32 2.99
C ARG A 62 4.58 10.70 2.47
N TYR A 63 3.90 11.10 1.40
CA TYR A 63 4.04 12.40 0.77
C TYR A 63 2.68 13.09 0.70
N GLY A 64 2.63 14.36 1.11
CA GLY A 64 1.38 15.09 1.23
C GLY A 64 0.41 14.40 2.19
N LYS A 65 -0.88 14.42 1.87
CA LYS A 65 -1.93 13.73 2.63
C LYS A 65 -2.35 12.40 2.00
N TYR A 66 -2.05 12.18 0.72
CA TYR A 66 -2.64 11.11 -0.08
C TYR A 66 -1.62 10.17 -0.73
N CYS A 67 -0.36 10.56 -0.91
CA CYS A 67 0.61 9.68 -1.55
C CYS A 67 1.24 8.71 -0.54
N GLY A 68 0.80 7.46 -0.53
CA GLY A 68 1.42 6.38 0.24
C GLY A 68 0.60 5.09 0.21
N LEU A 69 1.25 3.96 0.51
CA LEU A 69 0.56 2.67 0.60
C LEU A 69 -0.33 2.64 1.86
N LEU A 70 -1.62 2.35 1.67
CA LEU A 70 -2.62 2.33 2.76
C LEU A 70 -2.63 3.62 3.59
N TYR A 71 -2.32 4.74 2.95
CA TYR A 71 -2.25 6.07 3.54
C TYR A 71 -3.06 7.02 2.66
N SER A 72 -4.02 7.75 3.25
CA SER A 72 -4.87 8.67 2.51
C SER A 72 -5.34 9.82 3.40
N GLY A 73 -5.78 10.93 2.80
CA GLY A 73 -6.24 12.12 3.50
C GLY A 73 -7.67 12.01 4.00
N CYS A 74 -8.02 12.77 5.03
CA CYS A 74 -9.37 12.78 5.58
C CYS A 74 -10.41 13.35 4.61
N PRO A 75 -11.71 12.99 4.77
CA PRO A 75 -12.77 13.61 4.01
C PRO A 75 -12.74 15.14 4.14
N GLY A 76 -12.79 15.83 3.00
CA GLY A 76 -12.77 17.29 2.92
C GLY A 76 -11.38 17.93 2.96
N GLU A 77 -10.30 17.17 3.17
CA GLU A 77 -8.95 17.73 3.12
C GLU A 77 -8.55 18.08 1.68
N GLU A 78 -7.93 19.25 1.51
CA GLU A 78 -7.30 19.63 0.24
C GLU A 78 -5.93 18.97 0.10
N PRO A 79 -5.53 18.56 -1.12
CA PRO A 79 -4.19 18.06 -1.40
C PRO A 79 -3.14 19.15 -1.15
N CYS A 80 -1.94 18.73 -0.77
CA CYS A 80 -0.85 19.63 -0.43
C CYS A 80 -0.21 20.31 -1.66
N ASP A 81 -0.15 19.61 -2.78
CA ASP A 81 0.33 20.12 -4.07
C ASP A 81 -0.28 19.31 -5.23
N GLY A 82 0.16 19.59 -6.47
CA GLY A 82 -0.34 18.90 -7.65
C GLY A 82 -0.02 17.40 -7.71
N LEU A 83 1.07 16.94 -7.06
CA LEU A 83 1.36 15.51 -6.98
C LEU A 83 0.42 14.82 -6.00
N ASP A 84 0.18 15.45 -4.85
CA ASP A 84 -0.75 14.96 -3.84
C ASP A 84 -2.21 14.92 -4.34
N ASP A 85 -2.58 15.82 -5.26
CA ASP A 85 -3.89 15.79 -5.95
C ASP A 85 -4.04 14.57 -6.87
N CYS A 86 -2.97 14.20 -7.59
CA CYS A 86 -2.94 12.97 -8.37
C CYS A 86 -3.18 11.74 -7.46
N CYS A 87 -2.55 11.70 -6.28
CA CYS A 87 -2.73 10.61 -5.32
C CYS A 87 -4.15 10.59 -4.74
N LYS A 88 -4.70 11.75 -4.37
CA LYS A 88 -6.10 11.86 -3.91
C LYS A 88 -7.08 11.29 -4.93
N THR A 89 -6.87 11.60 -6.21
CA THR A 89 -7.70 11.10 -7.31
C THR A 89 -7.53 9.60 -7.52
N HIS A 90 -6.30 9.08 -7.42
CA HIS A 90 -6.02 7.65 -7.50
C HIS A 90 -6.68 6.86 -6.37
N ASP A 91 -6.54 7.31 -5.11
CA ASP A 91 -7.18 6.71 -3.94
C ASP A 91 -8.70 6.64 -4.09
N ALA A 92 -9.32 7.73 -4.55
CA ALA A 92 -10.76 7.77 -4.81
C ALA A 92 -11.17 6.79 -5.92
N CYS A 93 -10.37 6.68 -6.98
CA CYS A 93 -10.60 5.72 -8.06
C CYS A 93 -10.55 4.28 -7.53
N VAL A 94 -9.48 3.91 -6.82
CA VAL A 94 -9.32 2.59 -6.21
C VAL A 94 -10.46 2.28 -5.26
N GLY A 95 -10.85 3.23 -4.39
CA GLY A 95 -11.99 3.09 -3.48
C GLY A 95 -13.30 2.81 -4.22
N SER A 96 -13.54 3.47 -5.36
CA SER A 96 -14.73 3.25 -6.20
C SER A 96 -14.72 1.89 -6.94
N LYS A 97 -13.56 1.25 -7.05
CA LYS A 97 -13.34 -0.04 -7.71
C LYS A 97 -13.18 -1.18 -6.69
N ASN A 98 -13.93 -1.14 -5.59
CA ASN A 98 -13.87 -2.14 -4.51
C ASN A 98 -12.48 -2.29 -3.86
N ASN A 99 -11.72 -1.18 -3.77
CA ASN A 99 -10.33 -1.17 -3.31
C ASN A 99 -9.36 -2.00 -4.17
N ASP A 100 -9.65 -2.17 -5.46
CA ASP A 100 -8.76 -2.82 -6.42
C ASP A 100 -7.57 -1.91 -6.80
N TYR A 101 -6.46 -2.07 -6.10
CA TYR A 101 -5.20 -1.37 -6.38
C TYR A 101 -4.55 -1.81 -7.71
N LEU A 102 -4.96 -2.91 -8.31
CA LEU A 102 -4.47 -3.40 -9.61
C LEU A 102 -5.36 -2.95 -10.76
N ASN A 103 -6.39 -2.13 -10.50
CA ASN A 103 -7.26 -1.60 -11.53
C ASN A 103 -6.46 -0.81 -12.57
N VAL A 104 -6.42 -1.31 -13.80
CA VAL A 104 -5.58 -0.75 -14.86
C VAL A 104 -5.95 0.68 -15.20
N ASP A 105 -7.25 1.02 -15.20
CA ASP A 105 -7.72 2.38 -15.51
C ASP A 105 -7.27 3.37 -14.44
N CYS A 106 -7.43 3.03 -13.16
CA CYS A 106 -6.98 3.90 -12.06
C CYS A 106 -5.47 4.15 -12.13
N ASN A 107 -4.68 3.10 -12.33
CA ASN A 107 -3.23 3.21 -12.37
C ASN A 107 -2.73 3.96 -13.62
N GLN A 108 -3.34 3.75 -14.79
CA GLN A 108 -2.96 4.45 -16.02
C GLN A 108 -3.30 5.94 -15.94
N ASN A 109 -4.47 6.29 -15.41
CA ASN A 109 -4.85 7.68 -15.18
C ASN A 109 -3.93 8.36 -14.17
N PHE A 110 -3.51 7.64 -13.14
CA PHE A 110 -2.56 8.16 -12.16
C PHE A 110 -1.19 8.47 -12.79
N LEU A 111 -0.63 7.57 -13.60
CA LEU A 111 0.62 7.84 -14.34
C LEU A 111 0.50 9.05 -15.27
N ASN A 112 -0.64 9.21 -15.95
CA ASN A 112 -0.87 10.37 -16.80
C ASN A 112 -0.85 11.67 -15.97
N CYS A 113 -1.55 11.68 -14.83
CA CYS A 113 -1.57 12.81 -13.91
C CYS A 113 -0.17 13.18 -13.40
N ILE A 114 0.61 12.18 -12.93
CA ILE A 114 1.99 12.39 -12.47
C ILE A 114 2.85 13.02 -13.58
N ASN A 115 2.71 12.54 -14.81
CA ASN A 115 3.46 13.07 -15.96
C ASN A 115 3.07 14.52 -16.27
N ASP A 116 1.80 14.88 -16.16
CA ASP A 116 1.34 16.24 -16.41
C ASP A 116 1.76 17.19 -15.28
N PHE A 117 1.73 16.74 -14.02
CA PHE A 117 2.33 17.47 -12.90
C PHE A 117 3.83 17.72 -13.14
N LYS A 118 4.59 16.69 -13.53
CA LYS A 118 6.04 16.80 -13.84
C LYS A 118 6.30 17.83 -14.94
N LYS A 119 5.49 17.88 -15.99
CA LYS A 119 5.60 18.87 -17.08
C LYS A 119 5.22 20.28 -16.64
N SER A 120 4.25 20.40 -15.72
CA SER A 120 3.74 21.71 -15.28
C SER A 120 4.80 22.55 -14.56
N GLY A 121 5.79 21.90 -13.93
CA GLY A 121 6.79 22.58 -13.09
C GLY A 121 6.19 23.30 -11.88
N GLN A 122 4.98 22.93 -11.45
CA GLN A 122 4.33 23.53 -10.29
C GLN A 122 5.16 23.33 -9.02
N PRO A 123 5.15 24.31 -8.09
CA PRO A 123 5.86 24.19 -6.82
C PRO A 123 5.21 23.14 -5.93
N THR A 124 6.00 22.63 -4.98
CA THR A 124 5.51 21.78 -3.89
C THR A 124 5.09 22.61 -2.67
N PHE A 125 4.47 21.97 -1.68
CA PHE A 125 4.02 22.59 -0.44
C PHE A 125 5.19 23.06 0.45
N HIS A 126 4.91 24.05 1.29
CA HIS A 126 5.88 24.61 2.22
C HIS A 126 6.34 23.56 3.26
N GLY A 127 7.65 23.53 3.53
CA GLY A 127 8.23 22.60 4.51
C GLY A 127 8.44 21.17 4.02
N ASN A 128 8.19 20.89 2.74
CA ASN A 128 8.50 19.60 2.13
C ASN A 128 10.01 19.30 2.22
N THR A 129 10.37 18.16 2.83
CA THR A 129 11.76 17.67 2.91
C THR A 129 12.12 16.64 1.85
N CYS A 130 11.16 16.19 1.04
CA CYS A 130 11.40 15.27 -0.06
C CYS A 130 11.86 15.97 -1.34
N SER A 131 12.72 15.30 -2.10
CA SER A 131 12.94 15.65 -3.51
C SER A 131 11.75 15.19 -4.34
N VAL A 132 10.96 16.12 -4.87
CA VAL A 132 9.77 15.81 -5.67
C VAL A 132 10.08 14.91 -6.87
N PRO A 133 11.16 15.12 -7.65
CA PRO A 133 11.54 14.18 -8.71
C PRO A 133 11.75 12.75 -8.22
N VAL A 134 12.38 12.56 -7.06
CA VAL A 134 12.60 11.22 -6.48
C VAL A 134 11.27 10.56 -6.11
N VAL A 135 10.36 11.30 -5.48
CA VAL A 135 9.03 10.79 -5.12
C VAL A 135 8.25 10.39 -6.37
N VAL A 136 8.24 11.24 -7.40
CA VAL A 136 7.61 10.96 -8.70
C VAL A 136 8.16 9.69 -9.33
N ASP A 137 9.49 9.54 -9.40
CA ASP A 137 10.10 8.38 -10.03
C ASP A 137 9.79 7.09 -9.26
N VAL A 138 9.87 7.12 -7.92
CA VAL A 138 9.55 5.98 -7.05
C VAL A 138 8.09 5.53 -7.21
N ILE A 139 7.15 6.47 -7.16
CA ILE A 139 5.73 6.18 -7.34
C ILE A 139 5.49 5.63 -8.75
N SER A 140 6.06 6.25 -9.78
CA SER A 140 5.85 5.85 -11.18
C SER A 140 6.26 4.39 -11.42
N VAL A 141 7.42 3.97 -10.92
CA VAL A 141 7.90 2.58 -11.07
C VAL A 141 6.91 1.56 -10.48
N ILE A 142 6.31 1.86 -9.33
CA ILE A 142 5.37 0.94 -8.67
C ILE A 142 4.06 0.87 -9.42
N ILE A 143 3.58 2.01 -9.91
CA ILE A 143 2.33 2.07 -10.64
C ILE A 143 2.47 1.42 -12.02
N GLU A 144 3.62 1.56 -12.69
CA GLU A 144 3.94 0.80 -13.91
C GLU A 144 3.90 -0.71 -13.64
N ALA A 145 4.50 -1.17 -12.55
CA ALA A 145 4.44 -2.57 -12.14
C ALA A 145 3.01 -3.03 -11.82
N ALA A 146 2.20 -2.18 -11.17
CA ALA A 146 0.80 -2.47 -10.87
C ALA A 146 -0.05 -2.58 -12.14
N ILE A 147 0.19 -1.76 -13.16
CA ILE A 147 -0.47 -1.87 -14.47
C ILE A 147 -0.11 -3.19 -15.14
N VAL A 148 1.17 -3.58 -15.14
CA VAL A 148 1.61 -4.86 -15.71
C VAL A 148 0.93 -6.02 -14.99
N ALA A 149 0.94 -6.03 -13.65
CA ALA A 149 0.27 -7.05 -12.86
C ALA A 149 -1.24 -7.08 -13.11
N GLY A 150 -1.90 -5.92 -13.15
CA GLY A 150 -3.33 -5.76 -13.40
C GLY A 150 -3.78 -6.34 -14.75
N LYS A 151 -2.94 -6.24 -15.80
CA LYS A 151 -3.20 -6.84 -17.11
C LYS A 151 -3.02 -8.37 -17.17
N ILE A 152 -2.38 -8.96 -16.16
CA ILE A 152 -2.16 -10.41 -16.06
C ILE A 152 -3.29 -11.07 -15.27
N VAL A 153 -3.79 -10.39 -14.22
CA VAL A 153 -4.77 -10.94 -13.28
C VAL A 153 -6.23 -10.63 -13.65
N HIS A 154 -6.44 -9.73 -14.62
CA HIS A 154 -7.74 -9.41 -15.22
C HIS A 154 -7.72 -9.76 -16.72
#